data_AF-A0A2R8ZUN3-F1
#
_entry.id   AF-A0A2R8ZUN3-F1
#
_cell.length_a   1.000
_cell.length_b   1.000
_cell.length_c   1.000
_cell.angle_alpha   90.00
_cell.angle_beta   90.00
_cell.angle_gamma   90.00
#
_symmetry.space_group_name_H-M   'P 1'
#
loop_
_entity.id
_entity.type
_entity.pdbx_description
1 polymer ?
#
loop_
_entity_poly.entity_id
_entity_poly.type
_entity_poly.pdbx_seq_one_letter_code
_entity_poly.pdbx_strand_id
1 'polypeptide(L)'
;MMAEPWQALQLLLAILLTLMALPYQARKKTFLSIHEVMAVENYAKDSLQWITDQYNKESDDKYHFRIFRVLKVQRQQVNCFFSVFAVPWFEQYKILNKSCSSD
;
A
#
# COMPACT_ATOMS: atom_id res chain seq x y z
N MET A 1 29.16 -1.02 44.47
CA MET A 1 28.69 -0.53 43.15
C MET A 1 27.17 -0.55 43.18
N MET A 2 26.54 0.53 43.63
CA MET A 2 25.11 0.73 43.43
C MET A 2 25.00 1.61 42.18
N ALA A 3 24.33 1.12 41.13
CA ALA A 3 23.84 2.04 40.11
C ALA A 3 22.88 2.99 40.81
N GLU A 4 23.15 4.29 40.74
CA GLU A 4 22.34 5.32 41.38
C GLU A 4 20.87 5.11 40.96
N PRO A 5 19.90 5.12 41.89
CA PRO A 5 18.48 4.87 41.58
C PRO A 5 17.95 5.80 40.48
N TRP A 6 18.58 6.97 40.34
CA TRP A 6 18.35 7.92 39.25
C TRP A 6 18.76 7.40 37.88
N GLN A 7 19.90 6.73 37.77
CA GLN A 7 20.36 6.12 36.51
C GLN A 7 19.46 4.96 36.08
N ALA A 8 18.98 4.16 37.05
CA ALA A 8 18.02 3.10 36.78
C ALA A 8 16.68 3.65 36.28
N LEU A 9 16.20 4.76 36.86
CA LEU A 9 14.98 5.44 36.42
C LEU A 9 15.13 6.02 34.99
N GLN A 10 16.27 6.63 34.69
CA GLN A 10 16.57 7.16 33.35
C GLN A 10 16.62 6.06 32.29
N LEU A 11 17.21 4.90 32.62
CA LEU A 11 17.26 3.74 31.73
C LEU A 11 15.86 3.18 31.45
N LEU A 12 15.01 3.07 32.47
CA LEU A 12 13.63 2.61 32.31
C LEU A 12 12.80 3.55 31.43
N LEU A 13 12.95 4.87 31.61
CA LEU A 13 12.30 5.88 30.78
C LEU A 13 12.75 5.79 29.31
N ALA A 14 14.06 5.62 29.07
CA ALA A 14 14.59 5.44 27.71
C ALA A 14 14.04 4.16 27.04
N ILE A 15 13.93 3.06 27.78
CA ILE A 15 13.34 1.81 27.29
C ILE A 15 11.85 2.01 26.94
N LEU A 16 11.08 2.72 27.78
CA LEU A 16 9.68 3.04 27.51
C LEU A 16 9.52 3.90 26.25
N LEU A 17 10.34 4.95 26.11
CA LEU A 17 10.29 5.83 24.94
C LEU A 17 10.65 5.08 23.64
N THR A 18 11.66 4.22 23.67
CA THR A 18 12.05 3.41 22.50
C THR A 18 10.97 2.39 22.13
N LEU A 19 10.37 1.71 23.11
CA LEU A 19 9.24 0.80 22.91
C LEU A 19 8.01 1.48 22.30
N MET A 20 7.77 2.75 22.61
CA MET A 20 6.64 3.51 22.05
C MET A 20 6.94 4.07 20.64
N ALA A 21 8.20 4.43 20.35
CA ALA A 21 8.59 5.00 19.05
C ALA A 21 8.66 3.94 17.92
N LEU A 22 9.19 2.75 18.21
CA LEU A 22 9.31 1.64 17.25
C LEU A 22 8.00 1.25 16.54
N PRO A 23 6.89 0.95 17.26
CA PRO A 23 5.63 0.58 16.62
C PRO A 23 4.99 1.78 15.89
N TYR A 24 5.15 3.00 16.39
CA TYR A 24 4.63 4.20 15.73
C TYR A 24 5.29 4.42 14.35
N GLN A 25 6.61 4.29 14.29
CA GLN A 25 7.37 4.46 13.05
C GLN A 25 7.12 3.32 12.05
N ALA A 26 6.91 2.08 12.53
CA ALA A 26 6.52 0.95 11.70
C ALA A 26 5.08 1.05 11.17
N ARG A 27 4.14 1.56 11.99
CA ARG A 27 2.74 1.76 11.62
C ARG A 27 2.58 2.81 10.51
N LYS A 28 3.38 3.87 10.52
CA LYS A 28 3.34 4.92 9.49
C LYS A 28 3.78 4.43 8.10
N LYS A 29 4.63 3.39 8.02
CA LYS A 29 5.12 2.84 6.74
C LYS A 29 4.22 1.78 6.12
N THR A 30 3.25 1.25 6.88
CA THR A 30 2.43 0.10 6.46
C THR A 30 0.97 0.46 6.18
N PHE A 31 0.55 1.69 6.46
CA PHE A 31 -0.83 2.11 6.21
C PHE A 31 -1.04 2.40 4.72
N LEU A 32 -1.18 1.33 3.93
CA LEU A 32 -1.67 1.40 2.57
C LEU A 32 -3.11 1.93 2.59
N SER A 33 -3.40 2.96 1.80
CA SER A 33 -4.71 3.57 1.83
C SER A 33 -5.66 2.76 0.96
N ILE A 34 -6.63 2.16 1.65
CA ILE A 34 -7.60 1.26 1.08
C ILE A 34 -8.94 1.96 1.13
N HIS A 35 -9.49 2.24 -0.04
CA HIS A 35 -10.80 2.84 -0.19
C HIS A 35 -11.77 1.80 -0.71
N GLU A 36 -12.99 1.83 -0.18
CA GLU A 36 -14.10 1.07 -0.76
C GLU A 36 -14.65 1.82 -1.96
N VAL A 37 -14.96 1.08 -3.01
CA VAL A 37 -15.28 1.61 -4.33
C VAL A 37 -16.56 0.95 -4.86
N MET A 38 -17.32 1.70 -5.64
CA MET A 38 -18.47 1.16 -6.35
C MET A 38 -18.05 0.26 -7.53
N ALA A 39 -18.68 -0.90 -7.68
CA ALA A 39 -18.42 -1.84 -8.77
C ALA A 39 -18.73 -1.29 -10.18
N VAL A 40 -19.35 -0.10 -10.27
CA VAL A 40 -19.69 0.59 -11.52
C VAL A 40 -18.51 1.45 -12.03
N GLU A 41 -17.52 1.74 -11.19
CA GLU A 41 -16.34 2.49 -11.62
C GLU A 41 -15.54 1.74 -12.68
N ASN A 42 -15.02 2.45 -13.68
CA ASN A 42 -14.42 1.85 -14.88
C ASN A 42 -13.35 0.80 -14.56
N TYR A 43 -12.42 1.11 -13.65
CA TYR A 43 -11.37 0.15 -13.27
C TYR A 43 -11.92 -1.09 -12.55
N ALA A 44 -13.00 -0.95 -11.77
CA ALA A 44 -13.65 -2.07 -11.11
C ALA A 44 -14.37 -2.93 -12.15
N LYS A 45 -15.10 -2.31 -13.09
CA LYS A 45 -15.77 -2.98 -14.19
C LYS A 45 -14.80 -3.80 -15.05
N ASP A 46 -13.71 -3.19 -15.49
CA ASP A 46 -12.71 -3.84 -16.34
C ASP A 46 -12.04 -5.00 -15.60
N SER A 47 -11.74 -4.83 -14.31
CA SER A 47 -11.18 -5.89 -13.46
C SER A 47 -12.17 -7.05 -13.27
N LEU A 48 -13.44 -6.76 -13.01
CA LEU A 48 -14.49 -7.77 -12.82
C LEU A 48 -14.75 -8.55 -14.12
N GLN A 49 -14.70 -7.87 -15.26
CA GLN A 49 -14.78 -8.51 -16.56
C GLN A 49 -13.59 -9.44 -16.78
N TRP A 50 -12.36 -8.94 -16.57
CA TRP A 50 -11.15 -9.74 -16.72
C TRP A 50 -11.16 -10.99 -15.81
N ILE A 51 -11.57 -10.85 -14.55
CA ILE A 51 -11.70 -11.99 -13.61
C ILE A 51 -12.70 -13.01 -14.13
N THR A 52 -13.85 -12.56 -14.63
CA THR A 52 -14.88 -13.45 -15.19
C THR A 52 -14.34 -14.21 -16.39
N ASP A 53 -13.61 -13.53 -17.26
CA ASP A 53 -13.01 -14.14 -18.46
C ASP A 53 -11.93 -15.17 -18.09
N GLN A 54 -11.03 -14.86 -17.15
CA GLN A 54 -10.02 -15.81 -16.69
C GLN A 54 -10.65 -17.03 -16.02
N TYR A 55 -11.62 -16.82 -15.13
CA TYR A 55 -12.29 -17.92 -14.44
C TYR A 55 -12.97 -18.88 -15.42
N ASN A 56 -13.68 -18.34 -16.40
CA ASN A 56 -14.35 -19.15 -17.43
C ASN A 56 -13.39 -19.86 -18.37
N LYS A 57 -12.17 -19.34 -18.56
CA LYS A 57 -11.12 -19.98 -19.36
C LYS A 57 -10.46 -21.14 -18.61
N GLU A 58 -10.30 -21.01 -17.29
CA GLU A 58 -9.68 -22.02 -16.44
C GLU A 58 -10.66 -23.09 -15.96
N SER A 59 -11.96 -22.80 -15.99
CA SER A 59 -13.00 -23.75 -15.62
C SER A 59 -13.21 -24.81 -16.70
N ASP A 60 -13.37 -26.06 -16.27
CA ASP A 60 -13.76 -27.20 -17.12
C ASP A 60 -15.29 -27.35 -17.21
N ASP A 61 -16.06 -26.42 -16.61
CA ASP A 61 -17.52 -26.44 -16.73
C ASP A 61 -17.94 -26.17 -18.17
N LYS A 62 -18.99 -26.87 -18.61
CA LYS A 62 -19.59 -26.68 -19.93
C LYS A 62 -20.15 -25.26 -20.12
N TYR A 63 -20.54 -24.59 -19.04
CA TYR A 63 -21.22 -23.31 -19.06
C TYR A 63 -20.37 -22.19 -18.45
N HIS A 64 -20.57 -20.99 -19.00
CA HIS A 64 -19.93 -19.79 -18.47
C HIS A 64 -20.62 -19.28 -17.21
N PHE A 65 -19.80 -18.98 -16.22
CA PHE A 65 -20.18 -18.30 -15.00
C PHE A 65 -20.26 -16.80 -15.22
N ARG A 66 -21.18 -16.17 -14.50
CA ARG A 66 -21.32 -14.72 -14.42
C ARG A 66 -21.37 -14.28 -12.97
N ILE A 67 -20.81 -13.11 -12.70
CA ILE A 67 -20.91 -12.50 -11.38
C ILE A 67 -22.36 -12.09 -11.15
N PHE A 68 -23.03 -12.72 -10.19
CA PHE A 68 -24.41 -12.39 -9.83
C PHE A 68 -24.49 -11.16 -8.92
N ARG A 69 -23.56 -11.03 -7.98
CA ARG A 69 -23.51 -9.92 -7.02
C ARG A 69 -22.07 -9.63 -6.60
N VAL A 70 -21.69 -8.36 -6.65
CA VAL A 70 -20.43 -7.88 -6.06
C VAL A 70 -20.70 -7.46 -4.62
N LEU A 71 -19.98 -8.06 -3.67
CA LEU A 71 -20.15 -7.76 -2.25
C LEU A 71 -19.33 -6.56 -1.81
N LYS A 72 -18.07 -6.49 -2.28
CA LYS A 72 -17.13 -5.44 -1.90
C LYS A 72 -16.08 -5.28 -2.99
N VAL A 73 -15.74 -4.03 -3.31
CA VAL A 73 -14.58 -3.69 -4.11
C VAL A 73 -13.70 -2.75 -3.29
N GLN A 74 -12.43 -3.07 -3.20
CA GLN A 74 -11.45 -2.25 -2.50
C GLN A 74 -10.35 -1.86 -3.47
N ARG A 75 -9.98 -0.59 -3.45
CA ARG A 75 -8.84 -0.08 -4.20
C ARG A 75 -7.78 0.41 -3.24
N GLN A 76 -6.58 -0.11 -3.43
CA GLN A 76 -5.38 0.44 -2.82
C GLN A 76 -4.85 1.57 -3.70
N GLN A 77 -4.70 2.77 -3.12
CA GLN A 77 -4.14 3.92 -3.81
C GLN A 77 -2.80 4.31 -3.17
N VAL A 78 -1.84 4.66 -4.03
CA VAL A 78 -0.55 5.22 -3.62
C VAL A 78 -0.25 6.40 -4.55
N ASN A 79 -0.01 7.56 -3.95
CA ASN A 79 0.37 8.78 -4.63
C ASN A 79 1.90 8.86 -4.65
N CYS A 80 2.50 8.94 -5.83
CA CYS A 80 3.96 9.02 -5.98
C CYS A 80 4.37 10.31 -6.71
N PHE A 81 5.30 11.03 -6.09
CA PHE A 81 5.97 12.19 -6.64
C PHE A 81 7.36 11.78 -7.12
N PHE A 82 7.65 12.05 -8.39
CA PHE A 82 8.94 11.77 -9.01
C PHE A 82 9.61 13.07 -9.43
N SER A 83 10.89 13.21 -9.10
CA SER A 83 11.74 14.25 -9.67
C SER A 83 12.58 13.60 -10.76
N VAL A 84 12.49 14.11 -12.00
CA VAL A 84 13.13 13.52 -13.17
C VAL A 84 14.00 14.56 -13.85
N PHE A 85 15.23 14.18 -14.19
CA PHE A 85 16.11 14.91 -15.09
C PHE A 85 15.89 14.42 -16.51
N ALA A 86 15.77 15.33 -17.46
CA ALA A 86 15.54 15.01 -18.87
C ALA A 86 16.50 15.79 -19.78
N VAL A 87 17.06 15.12 -20.77
CA VAL A 87 17.77 15.71 -21.92
C VAL A 87 16.99 15.33 -23.19
N PRO A 88 15.96 16.11 -23.57
CA PRO A 88 14.97 15.69 -24.56
C PRO A 88 15.55 15.40 -25.95
N TRP A 89 16.53 16.21 -26.38
CA TRP A 89 17.19 16.12 -27.68
C TRP A 89 17.94 14.80 -27.90
N PHE A 90 18.27 14.11 -26.81
CA PHE A 90 18.94 12.82 -26.81
C PHE A 90 18.06 11.71 -26.20
N GLU A 91 16.79 12.02 -25.92
CA GLU A 91 15.83 11.11 -25.26
C GLU A 91 16.36 10.49 -23.95
N GLN A 92 17.21 11.21 -23.23
CA GLN A 92 17.78 10.72 -21.98
C GLN A 92 16.93 11.18 -20.79
N TYR A 93 16.54 10.23 -19.94
CA TYR A 93 15.76 10.50 -18.74
C TYR A 93 16.39 9.79 -17.54
N LYS A 94 16.40 10.46 -16.38
CA LYS A 94 16.91 9.89 -15.12
C LYS A 94 16.02 10.31 -13.97
N ILE A 95 15.51 9.35 -13.22
CA ILE A 95 14.81 9.63 -11.96
C ILE A 95 15.86 10.07 -10.93
N LEU A 96 15.69 11.28 -10.40
CA LEU A 96 16.54 11.84 -9.36
C LEU A 96 16.02 11.50 -7.96
N ASN A 97 14.69 11.56 -7.78
CA ASN A 97 14.05 11.28 -6.50
C ASN A 97 12.66 10.65 -6.72
N LYS A 98 12.22 9.84 -5.76
CA LYS A 98 10.90 9.23 -5.70
C LYS A 98 10.40 9.27 -4.26
N SER A 99 9.26 9.91 -4.06
CA SER A 99 8.52 9.90 -2.79
C SER A 99 7.13 9.34 -3.04
N CYS A 100 6.76 8.29 -2.32
CA CYS A 100 5.41 7.71 -2.41
C CYS A 100 4.74 7.77 -1.05
N SER A 101 3.48 8.18 -1.03
CA SER A 101 2.61 8.13 0.14
C SER A 101 1.33 7.39 -0.22
N SER A 102 0.83 6.63 0.73
CA SER A 102 -0.51 6.05 0.65
C SER A 102 -1.60 7.03 1.09
N ASP A 103 -1.26 8.07 1.87
CA ASP A 103 -2.22 9.06 2.36
C ASP A 103 -3.05 9.75 1.24
#